data_AF-A0A946FE71-F1
#
_entry.id   AF-A0A946FE71-F1
#
_cell.length_a   1.000
_cell.length_b   1.000
_cell.length_c   1.000
_cell.angle_alpha   90.00
_cell.angle_beta   90.00
_cell.angle_gamma   90.00
#
_symmetry.space_group_name_H-M   'P 1'
#
loop_
_entity.id
_entity.type
_entity.pdbx_description
1 polymer ?
#
loop_
_entity_poly.entity_id
_entity_poly.type
_entity_poly.pdbx_seq_one_letter_code
_entity_poly.pdbx_strand_id
1 'polypeptide(L)' 'MFEVVAIDEDADTVELQFFDGTIDEFELDDWTRLSIVPVAAPEDWSGSVDMDSDDYTGNEGGDYPDGYHDPLGFMNPPD' A
#
# COMPACT_ATOMS: atom_id res chain seq x y z
N MET A 1 4.63 5.36 -13.28
CA MET A 1 3.50 4.76 -12.55
C MET A 1 3.80 4.90 -11.08
N PHE A 2 2.77 5.12 -10.27
CA PHE A 2 2.91 5.30 -8.83
C PHE A 2 1.72 4.64 -8.12
N GLU A 3 1.87 4.43 -6.82
CA GLU A 3 0.81 4.00 -5.91
C GLU A 3 0.63 5.07 -4.81
N VAL A 4 -0.61 5.31 -4.38
CA VAL A 4 -0.90 6.13 -3.21
C VAL A 4 -0.76 5.26 -1.98
N VAL A 5 0.20 5.57 -1.11
CA VAL A 5 0.54 4.76 0.06
C VAL A 5 0.00 5.35 1.37
N ALA A 6 -0.21 6.67 1.42
CA ALA A 6 -0.84 7.34 2.56
C ALA A 6 -1.61 8.60 2.13
N ILE A 7 -2.63 8.96 2.92
CA ILE A 7 -3.34 10.23 2.84
C ILE A 7 -3.43 10.76 4.28
N ASP A 8 -2.94 11.97 4.52
CA ASP A 8 -3.02 12.65 5.82
C ASP A 8 -3.91 13.89 5.69
N GLU A 9 -5.13 13.79 6.23
CA GLU A 9 -6.12 14.87 6.19
C GLU A 9 -5.80 16.01 7.18
N ASP A 10 -5.06 15.73 8.25
CA ASP A 10 -4.66 16.74 9.23
C ASP A 10 -3.50 17.59 8.69
N ALA A 11 -2.58 16.97 7.95
CA ALA A 11 -1.48 17.62 7.27
C ALA A 11 -1.83 18.17 5.88
N ASP A 12 -2.98 17.77 5.31
CA ASP A 12 -3.42 18.08 3.94
C ASP A 12 -2.43 17.58 2.88
N THR A 13 -1.93 16.34 3.03
CA THR A 13 -0.94 15.73 2.13
C THR A 13 -1.33 14.33 1.65
N VAL A 14 -0.73 13.92 0.53
CA VAL A 14 -0.79 12.56 -0.03
C VAL A 14 0.63 12.08 -0.34
N GLU A 15 0.93 10.85 0.07
CA GLU A 15 2.23 10.22 -0.15
C GLU A 15 2.14 9.19 -1.28
N LEU A 16 3.10 9.26 -2.21
CA LEU A 16 3.21 8.41 -3.39
C LEU A 16 4.47 7.56 -3.34
N GLN A 17 4.35 6.30 -3.73
CA GLN A 17 5.48 5.43 -4.02
C GLN A 17 5.66 5.24 -5.53
N PHE A 18 6.88 5.44 -6.02
CA PHE A 18 7.28 5.12 -7.38
C PHE A 18 7.87 3.70 -7.47
N PHE A 19 7.91 3.16 -8.69
CA PHE A 19 8.39 1.80 -8.94
C PHE A 19 9.84 1.56 -8.50
N ASP A 20 10.69 2.58 -8.47
CA ASP A 20 12.07 2.47 -8.00
C ASP A 20 12.21 2.54 -6.46
N GLY A 21 11.08 2.53 -5.74
CA GLY A 21 11.03 2.62 -4.29
C GLY A 21 11.09 4.05 -3.74
N THR A 22 11.23 5.07 -4.60
CA THR A 22 11.21 6.48 -4.17
C THR A 22 9.85 6.85 -3.62
N ILE A 23 9.86 7.58 -2.50
CA ILE A 23 8.68 8.18 -1.89
C ILE A 23 8.66 9.68 -2.19
N ASP A 24 7.49 10.21 -2.50
CA ASP A 24 7.25 11.64 -2.71
C ASP A 24 5.94 12.08 -2.08
N GLU A 25 5.87 13.34 -1.65
CA GLU A 25 4.73 13.91 -0.94
C GLU A 25 4.17 15.10 -1.72
N PHE A 26 2.84 15.16 -1.83
CA PHE A 26 2.13 16.25 -2.48
C PHE A 26 1.11 16.86 -1.52
N GLU A 27 0.95 18.19 -1.57
CA GLU A 27 -0.19 18.85 -0.95
C GLU A 27 -1.50 18.39 -1.62
N LEU A 28 -2.55 18.18 -0.84
CA LEU A 28 -3.82 17.66 -1.32
C LEU A 28 -4.49 18.62 -2.32
N ASP A 29 -4.35 19.92 -2.10
CA ASP A 29 -4.83 20.97 -3.01
C ASP A 29 -4.15 20.88 -4.39
N ASP A 30 -2.86 20.56 -4.46
CA ASP A 30 -2.15 20.33 -5.72
C ASP A 30 -2.50 18.97 -6.34
N TRP A 31 -2.63 17.92 -5.52
CA TRP A 31 -3.07 16.60 -5.96
C TRP A 31 -4.39 16.64 -6.74
N THR A 32 -5.37 17.40 -6.26
CA THR A 32 -6.69 17.53 -6.92
C THR A 32 -6.64 18.20 -8.29
N ARG A 33 -5.56 18.91 -8.60
CA ARG A 33 -5.35 19.60 -9.90
C ARG A 33 -4.65 18.72 -10.92
N LEU A 34 -4.10 17.59 -10.51
CA LEU A 34 -3.39 16.67 -11.39
C LEU A 34 -4.39 15.89 -12.25
N SER A 35 -4.08 15.76 -13.54
CA SER A 35 -4.85 14.93 -14.47
C SER A 35 -4.42 13.47 -14.36
N ILE A 36 -4.79 12.82 -13.26
CA ILE A 36 -4.43 11.43 -12.95
C ILE A 36 -5.46 10.50 -13.60
N VAL A 37 -4.98 9.39 -14.17
CA VAL A 37 -5.83 8.33 -14.72
C VAL A 37 -5.56 7.02 -14.01
N PRO A 38 -6.60 6.23 -13.68
CA PRO A 38 -6.40 4.90 -13.13
C PRO A 38 -5.76 4.01 -14.19
N VAL A 39 -4.78 3.21 -13.75
CA VAL A 39 -4.09 2.21 -14.57
C VAL A 39 -4.23 0.85 -13.91
N ALA A 40 -4.07 -0.23 -14.68
CA ALA A 40 -3.93 -1.56 -14.08
C ALA A 40 -2.67 -1.59 -13.20
N ALA A 41 -2.69 -2.37 -12.12
CA ALA A 41 -1.50 -2.62 -11.33
C ALA A 41 -0.37 -3.15 -12.22
N PRO A 42 0.92 -2.85 -11.90
CA PRO A 42 2.04 -3.47 -12.57
C PRO A 42 1.92 -5.00 -12.52
N GLU A 43 2.36 -5.69 -13.58
CA GLU A 43 2.46 -7.16 -13.57
C GLU A 43 3.46 -7.66 -12.53
N ASP A 44 4.41 -6.80 -12.13
CA ASP A 44 5.43 -7.07 -11.14
C ASP A 44 5.54 -5.88 -10.19
N TRP A 45 4.90 -5.98 -9.03
CA TRP A 45 4.97 -5.00 -7.94
C TRP A 45 6.13 -5.29 -6.98
N SER A 46 6.76 -6.48 -7.09
CA SER A 46 7.80 -6.93 -6.16
C SER A 46 9.11 -6.15 -6.37
N GLY A 47 9.31 -5.60 -7.58
CA GLY A 47 10.45 -4.75 -7.92
C GLY A 47 10.57 -3.45 -7.12
N SER A 48 9.48 -2.87 -6.60
CA SER A 48 9.54 -1.64 -5.78
C SER A 48 9.84 -1.90 -4.31
N VAL A 49 9.70 -3.16 -3.86
CA VAL A 49 9.92 -3.59 -2.48
C VAL A 49 11.12 -4.53 -2.34
N ASP A 50 11.90 -4.72 -3.42
CA ASP A 50 13.01 -5.69 -3.52
C ASP A 50 12.59 -7.10 -3.05
N MET A 51 11.33 -7.48 -3.32
CA MET A 51 10.83 -8.81 -3.01
C MET A 51 11.23 -9.77 -4.12
N ASP A 52 12.01 -10.78 -3.76
CA ASP A 52 12.25 -11.93 -4.63
C ASP A 52 10.97 -12.79 -4.73
N SER A 53 10.86 -13.60 -5.79
CA SER A 53 9.72 -14.53 -5.93
C SER A 53 9.60 -15.52 -4.76
N ASP A 54 10.70 -15.74 -4.03
CA ASP A 54 10.76 -16.57 -2.82
C ASP A 54 10.21 -15.84 -1.57
N ASP A 55 10.16 -14.50 -1.57
CA ASP A 55 9.47 -13.70 -0.52
C ASP A 55 7.95 -13.70 -0.71
N TYR A 56 7.48 -14.05 -1.92
CA TYR A 56 6.07 -14.30 -2.21
C TYR A 56 5.64 -15.63 -1.58
N THR A 57 5.46 -15.64 -0.27
CA THR A 57 4.72 -16.71 0.42
C THR A 57 3.24 -16.56 0.11
N GLY A 58 2.87 -16.87 -1.14
CA GLY A 58 1.49 -17.12 -1.52
C GLY A 58 0.92 -18.11 -0.52
N ASN A 59 -0.02 -17.65 0.30
CA ASN A 59 -0.67 -18.43 1.33
C ASN A 59 -1.46 -19.57 0.69
N GLU A 60 -0.79 -20.71 0.46
CA GLU A 60 -1.44 -22.00 0.23
C GLU A 60 -1.17 -22.99 1.38
N GLY A 61 -0.51 -22.58 2.46
CA GLY A 61 -0.16 -23.47 3.57
C GLY A 61 0.38 -22.74 4.79
N GLY A 62 -0.53 -22.23 5.62
CA GLY A 62 -0.21 -21.44 6.80
C GLY A 62 0.47 -22.22 7.93
N ASP A 63 1.36 -21.51 8.63
CA ASP A 63 1.55 -21.63 10.07
C ASP A 63 1.56 -20.22 10.66
N TYR A 64 0.46 -19.48 10.44
CA TYR A 64 0.24 -18.25 11.18
C TYR A 64 -0.34 -18.64 12.54
N PRO A 65 0.27 -18.21 13.66
CA PRO A 65 -0.29 -18.48 14.97
C PRO A 65 -1.73 -17.93 15.04
N ASP A 66 -2.63 -18.73 15.62
CA ASP A 66 -4.04 -18.36 15.81
C ASP A 66 -4.15 -16.92 16.34
N GLY A 67 -4.80 -16.05 15.56
CA GLY A 67 -4.96 -14.62 15.86
C GLY A 67 -4.36 -13.67 14.83
N TYR A 68 -3.44 -14.11 13.96
CA TYR A 68 -2.92 -13.28 12.86
C TYR A 68 -3.82 -13.25 11.61
N HIS A 69 -4.85 -14.10 11.56
CA HIS A 69 -5.85 -14.09 10.49
C HIS A 69 -6.78 -12.88 10.53
N ASP A 70 -6.82 -12.16 11.66
CA ASP A 70 -7.57 -10.92 11.79
C ASP A 70 -6.74 -9.89 12.58
N PRO A 71 -5.74 -9.25 11.94
CA PRO A 71 -4.89 -8.26 12.58
C PRO A 71 -5.65 -7.00 12.97
N LEU A 72 -6.92 -6.84 12.58
CA LEU A 72 -7.78 -5.73 13.01
C LEU A 72 -8.85 -6.18 14.02
N GLY A 73 -8.89 -7.47 14.38
CA GLY A 73 -9.88 -8.03 15.31
C GLY A 73 -9.82 -7.40 16.70
N PHE A 74 -8.67 -6.83 17.09
CA PHE A 74 -8.54 -6.08 18.34
C PHE A 74 -9.31 -4.75 18.34
N MET A 75 -9.66 -4.20 17.17
CA MET A 75 -10.46 -2.98 17.02
C MET A 75 -11.97 -3.25 16.96
N ASN A 76 -12.39 -4.52 16.91
CA ASN A 76 -13.80 -4.88 16.86
C ASN A 76 -14.29 -5.25 18.28
N PRO A 77 -14.93 -4.33 19.03
CA PRO A 77 -15.44 -4.64 20.35
C PRO A 77 -16.52 -5.73 20.24
N PRO A 78 -16.62 -6.66 21.21
CA PRO A 78 -17.71 -7.63 21.24
C PRO A 78 -19.06 -6.92 21.45
N ASP A 79 -20.09 -7.34 20.71
CA ASP A 79 -21.50 -6.95 20.90
C ASP A 79 -22.01 -7.24 22.34
#